data_AF-A0A7V3UMV8-F1
#
_entry.id   AF-A0A7V3UMV8-F1
#
_cell.length_a   1.000
_cell.length_b   1.000
_cell.length_c   1.000
_cell.angle_alpha   90.00
_cell.angle_beta   90.00
_cell.angle_gamma   90.00
#
_symmetry.space_group_name_H-M   'P 1'
#
loop_
_entity.id
_entity.type
_entity.pdbx_description
1 polymer ?
#
loop_
_entity_poly.entity_id
_entity_poly.type
_entity_poly.pdbx_seq_one_letter_code
_entity_poly.pdbx_strand_id
1 'polypeptide(L)'
;MSKKDQYEKRYQDLIGFVPPRIQHRIALGLEVDPDLLEQVEELRARAMYPKSMDTKTAQLILFAVLLSQVSPASEYHARAAVRAGATREELHDVAGLAFLFRGLPAFNLAAEVIHKIFPPQEGPG
;
A
#
# COMPACT_ATOMS: atom_id res chain seq x y z
N MET A 1 21.44 7.88 12.24
CA MET A 1 20.41 6.96 11.73
C MET A 1 20.94 6.33 10.45
N SER A 2 20.98 5.00 10.35
CA SER A 2 21.60 4.30 9.21
C SER A 2 20.82 4.50 7.90
N LYS A 3 21.41 4.25 6.72
CA LYS A 3 20.67 4.30 5.44
C LYS A 3 19.47 3.34 5.45
N LYS A 4 19.65 2.14 6.03
CA LYS A 4 18.57 1.17 6.24
C LYS A 4 17.42 1.77 7.02
N ASP A 5 17.71 2.35 8.18
CA ASP A 5 16.69 2.96 9.05
C ASP A 5 15.94 4.08 8.31
N GLN A 6 16.64 4.87 7.48
CA GLN A 6 16.05 5.96 6.70
C GLN A 6 15.06 5.45 5.66
N TYR A 7 15.40 4.38 4.93
CA TYR A 7 14.48 3.76 3.99
C TYR A 7 13.28 3.14 4.71
N GLU A 8 13.52 2.38 5.77
CA GLU A 8 12.49 1.72 6.57
C GLU A 8 11.51 2.73 7.19
N LYS A 9 12.01 3.86 7.70
CA LYS A 9 11.19 4.93 8.26
C LYS A 9 10.15 5.48 7.27
N ARG A 10 10.48 5.61 5.99
CA ARG A 10 9.51 6.08 4.96
C ARG A 10 8.30 5.16 4.86
N TYR A 11 8.50 3.85 4.98
CA TYR A 11 7.42 2.87 4.98
C TYR A 11 6.65 2.90 6.29
N GLN A 12 7.37 2.93 7.41
CA GLN A 12 6.76 3.05 8.74
C GLN A 12 5.83 4.26 8.84
N ASP A 13 6.26 5.41 8.35
CA ASP A 13 5.48 6.65 8.40
C ASP A 13 4.21 6.54 7.52
N LEU A 14 4.34 5.99 6.30
CA LEU A 14 3.23 5.83 5.35
C LEU A 14 2.22 4.75 5.79
N ILE A 15 2.67 3.52 6.00
CA ILE A 15 1.78 2.36 6.18
C ILE A 15 1.66 1.88 7.64
N GLY A 16 2.52 2.37 8.55
CA GLY A 16 2.53 2.00 9.97
C GLY A 16 3.41 0.81 10.33
N PHE A 17 4.09 0.18 9.36
CA PHE A 17 5.09 -0.87 9.55
C PHE A 17 5.99 -0.97 8.31
N VAL A 18 7.04 -1.79 8.34
CA VAL A 18 7.83 -2.12 7.14
C VAL A 18 7.45 -3.53 6.67
N PRO A 19 6.91 -3.72 5.46
CA PRO A 19 6.55 -5.05 4.99
C PRO A 19 7.78 -5.96 4.83
N PRO A 20 7.67 -7.28 5.09
CA PRO A 20 8.81 -8.20 4.94
C PRO A 20 9.49 -8.14 3.57
N ARG A 21 8.70 -8.10 2.49
CA ARG A 21 9.22 -7.96 1.12
C ARG A 21 10.06 -6.69 0.91
N ILE A 22 9.74 -5.62 1.62
CA ILE A 22 10.47 -4.35 1.57
C ILE A 22 11.76 -4.44 2.38
N GLN A 23 11.71 -5.05 3.57
CA GLN A 23 12.91 -5.34 4.37
C GLN A 23 13.92 -6.16 3.58
N HIS A 24 13.47 -7.20 2.87
CA HIS A 24 14.34 -8.01 2.02
C HIS A 24 14.97 -7.22 0.86
N ARG A 25 14.18 -6.38 0.17
CA ARG A 25 14.72 -5.53 -0.91
C ARG A 25 15.75 -4.53 -0.40
N ILE A 26 15.50 -3.91 0.75
CA ILE A 26 16.44 -2.96 1.36
C ILE A 26 17.72 -3.68 1.77
N ALA A 27 17.62 -4.81 2.48
CA ALA A 27 18.78 -5.56 2.93
C ALA A 27 19.64 -6.03 1.76
N LEU A 28 19.03 -6.68 0.76
CA LEU A 28 19.75 -7.17 -0.42
C LEU A 28 20.33 -6.03 -1.26
N GLY A 29 19.59 -4.94 -1.45
CA GLY A 29 20.07 -3.78 -2.21
C GLY A 29 21.27 -3.10 -1.53
N LEU A 30 21.26 -2.97 -0.20
CA LEU A 30 22.40 -2.44 0.55
C LEU A 30 23.63 -3.36 0.49
N GLU A 31 23.44 -4.66 0.30
CA GLU A 31 24.53 -5.63 0.18
C GLU A 31 25.12 -5.67 -1.24
N VAL A 32 24.25 -5.68 -2.26
CA VAL A 32 24.63 -5.99 -3.65
C VAL A 32 24.90 -4.74 -4.49
N ASP A 33 24.02 -3.74 -4.42
CA ASP A 33 24.11 -2.51 -5.23
C ASP A 33 23.43 -1.33 -4.50
N PRO A 34 24.15 -0.69 -3.57
CA PRO A 34 23.60 0.40 -2.77
C PRO A 34 23.16 1.62 -3.60
N ASP A 35 23.85 1.88 -4.72
CA ASP A 35 23.59 3.03 -5.57
C ASP A 35 22.30 2.84 -6.37
N LEU A 36 22.07 1.65 -6.92
CA LEU A 36 20.80 1.32 -7.55
C LEU A 36 19.64 1.34 -6.53
N LEU A 37 19.84 0.80 -5.32
CA LEU A 37 18.83 0.85 -4.28
C LEU A 37 18.44 2.31 -3.95
N GLU A 38 19.42 3.19 -3.81
CA GLU A 38 19.19 4.61 -3.53
C GLU A 38 18.35 5.26 -4.62
N GLN A 39 18.72 5.07 -5.89
CA GLN A 39 17.96 5.60 -7.03
C GLN A 39 16.51 5.09 -7.06
N VAL A 40 16.30 3.79 -6.80
CA VAL A 40 14.95 3.20 -6.73
C VAL A 40 14.14 3.80 -5.58
N GLU A 41 14.75 3.98 -4.40
CA GLU A 41 14.09 4.53 -3.23
C GLU A 41 13.73 6.01 -3.38
N GLU A 42 14.58 6.80 -4.03
CA GLU A 42 14.31 8.20 -4.34
C GLU A 42 13.19 8.35 -5.37
N LEU A 43 13.25 7.59 -6.47
CA LEU A 43 12.21 7.62 -7.50
C LEU A 43 10.87 7.18 -6.92
N ARG A 44 10.85 6.08 -6.14
CA ARG A 44 9.64 5.61 -5.46
C ARG A 44 9.08 6.69 -4.55
N ALA A 45 9.91 7.30 -3.70
CA ALA A 45 9.46 8.33 -2.78
C ALA A 45 8.87 9.53 -3.52
N ARG A 46 9.51 9.99 -4.60
CA ARG A 46 8.99 11.10 -5.43
C ARG A 46 7.65 10.74 -6.08
N ALA A 47 7.53 9.55 -6.66
CA ALA A 47 6.31 9.11 -7.33
C ALA A 47 5.15 8.85 -6.35
N MET A 48 5.44 8.49 -5.10
CA MET A 48 4.44 8.21 -4.06
C MET A 48 3.64 9.44 -3.62
N TYR A 49 4.20 10.64 -3.80
CA TYR A 49 3.60 11.91 -3.37
C TYR A 49 3.45 12.88 -4.56
N PRO A 50 2.50 12.61 -5.47
CA PRO A 50 2.22 13.51 -6.59
C PRO A 50 1.75 14.88 -6.08
N LYS A 51 2.26 15.96 -6.66
CA LYS A 51 1.94 17.33 -6.21
C LYS A 51 0.48 17.75 -6.43
N SER A 52 -0.22 17.07 -7.33
CA SER A 52 -1.59 17.42 -7.74
C SER A 52 -2.68 16.66 -6.98
N MET A 53 -2.32 15.78 -6.04
CA MET A 53 -3.26 14.95 -5.29
C MET A 53 -2.82 14.85 -3.83
N ASP A 54 -3.78 14.73 -2.92
CA ASP A 54 -3.47 14.40 -1.54
C ASP A 54 -3.05 12.92 -1.40
N THR A 55 -2.48 12.59 -0.24
CA THR A 55 -2.03 11.22 0.06
C THR A 55 -3.18 10.22 0.00
N LYS A 56 -4.37 10.56 0.46
CA LYS A 56 -5.53 9.65 0.47
C LYS A 56 -5.89 9.25 -0.95
N THR A 57 -6.08 10.23 -1.83
CA THR A 57 -6.38 10.02 -3.26
C THR A 57 -5.30 9.18 -3.93
N ALA A 58 -4.02 9.51 -3.73
CA ALA A 58 -2.92 8.76 -4.33
C ALA A 58 -2.92 7.28 -3.89
N GLN A 59 -3.14 7.00 -2.59
CA GLN A 59 -3.17 5.64 -2.07
C GLN A 59 -4.41 4.85 -2.52
N LEU A 60 -5.57 5.50 -2.65
CA LEU A 60 -6.77 4.87 -3.23
C LEU A 60 -6.57 4.48 -4.70
N ILE A 61 -5.89 5.31 -5.49
CA ILE A 61 -5.54 4.98 -6.87
C ILE A 61 -4.59 3.77 -6.92
N LEU A 62 -3.54 3.77 -6.10
CA LEU A 62 -2.59 2.65 -6.04
C LEU A 62 -3.27 1.35 -5.57
N PHE A 63 -4.21 1.45 -4.63
CA PHE A 63 -5.06 0.33 -4.22
C PHE A 63 -5.85 -0.22 -5.42
N ALA A 64 -6.53 0.65 -6.18
CA ALA A 64 -7.29 0.26 -7.38
C ALA A 64 -6.40 -0.46 -8.42
N VAL A 65 -5.24 0.14 -8.75
CA VAL A 65 -4.29 -0.41 -9.74
C VAL A 65 -3.83 -1.81 -9.33
N LEU A 66 -3.53 -2.03 -8.05
CA LEU A 66 -3.05 -3.31 -7.55
C LEU A 66 -4.17 -4.34 -7.41
N LEU A 67 -5.40 -3.93 -7.09
CA LEU A 67 -6.57 -4.80 -7.17
C LEU A 67 -6.80 -5.30 -8.59
N SER A 68 -6.70 -4.43 -9.60
CA SER A 68 -6.84 -4.84 -11.01
C SER A 68 -5.76 -5.83 -11.46
N GLN A 69 -4.63 -5.89 -10.75
CA GLN A 69 -3.57 -6.87 -10.95
C GLN A 69 -3.70 -8.12 -10.06
N VAL A 70 -4.67 -8.13 -9.12
CA VAL A 70 -4.83 -9.15 -8.06
C VAL A 70 -3.53 -9.29 -7.26
N SER A 71 -2.90 -8.14 -6.97
CA SER A 71 -1.63 -8.09 -6.26
C SER A 71 -1.86 -8.00 -4.75
N PRO A 72 -1.21 -8.84 -3.94
CA PRO A 72 -1.28 -8.75 -2.48
C PRO A 72 -0.61 -7.48 -1.93
N ALA A 73 0.08 -6.69 -2.78
CA ALA A 73 0.55 -5.37 -2.37
C ALA A 73 -0.60 -4.35 -2.18
N SER A 74 -1.80 -4.65 -2.71
CA SER A 74 -3.00 -3.81 -2.53
C SER A 74 -3.30 -3.54 -1.05
N GLU A 75 -3.06 -4.52 -0.16
CA GLU A 75 -3.24 -4.35 1.29
C GLU A 75 -2.44 -3.17 1.85
N TYR A 76 -1.19 -2.98 1.41
CA TYR A 76 -0.34 -1.92 1.93
C TYR A 76 -0.86 -0.53 1.56
N HIS A 77 -1.41 -0.39 0.35
CA HIS A 77 -1.99 0.85 -0.12
C HIS A 77 -3.37 1.12 0.49
N ALA A 78 -4.16 0.08 0.75
CA ALA A 78 -5.39 0.22 1.54
C ALA A 78 -5.10 0.71 2.97
N ARG A 79 -4.10 0.13 3.66
CA ARG A 79 -3.68 0.59 4.99
C ARG A 79 -3.15 2.02 4.98
N ALA A 80 -2.37 2.39 3.96
CA ALA A 80 -1.87 3.74 3.78
C ALA A 80 -3.02 4.75 3.55
N ALA A 81 -4.00 4.38 2.73
CA ALA A 81 -5.19 5.19 2.48
C ALA A 81 -5.98 5.42 3.78
N VAL A 82 -6.21 4.37 4.57
CA VAL A 82 -6.92 4.47 5.86
C VAL A 82 -6.16 5.34 6.86
N ARG A 83 -4.83 5.23 6.93
CA ARG A 83 -4.00 6.15 7.74
C ARG A 83 -4.06 7.60 7.26
N ALA A 84 -4.31 7.82 5.98
CA ALA A 84 -4.57 9.13 5.39
C ALA A 84 -6.04 9.58 5.50
N GLY A 85 -6.89 8.83 6.23
CA GLY A 85 -8.28 9.18 6.49
C GLY A 85 -9.29 8.54 5.55
N ALA A 86 -8.92 7.51 4.79
CA ALA A 86 -9.89 6.76 3.99
C ALA A 86 -10.82 5.91 4.87
N THR A 87 -12.09 5.86 4.50
CA THR A 87 -13.10 5.02 5.16
C THR A 87 -13.16 3.62 4.56
N ARG A 88 -13.81 2.70 5.26
CA ARG A 88 -14.13 1.36 4.74
C ARG A 88 -14.98 1.46 3.47
N GLU A 89 -15.92 2.40 3.44
CA GLU A 89 -16.83 2.63 2.33
C GLU A 89 -16.06 3.13 1.10
N GLU A 90 -15.09 4.06 1.26
CA GLU A 90 -14.23 4.49 0.15
C GLU A 90 -13.38 3.35 -0.41
N LEU A 91 -12.87 2.42 0.43
CA LEU A 91 -12.17 1.23 -0.06
C LEU A 91 -13.09 0.29 -0.86
N HIS A 92 -14.33 0.12 -0.42
CA HIS A 92 -15.32 -0.69 -1.13
C HIS A 92 -15.71 -0.06 -2.48
N ASP A 93 -15.88 1.26 -2.54
CA ASP A 93 -16.13 1.97 -3.79
C ASP A 93 -15.00 1.77 -4.80
N VAL A 94 -13.74 1.85 -4.34
CA VAL A 94 -12.57 1.53 -5.17
C VAL A 94 -12.57 0.08 -5.65
N ALA A 95 -13.00 -0.87 -4.81
CA ALA A 95 -13.15 -2.26 -5.23
C ALA A 95 -14.16 -2.41 -6.37
N GLY A 96 -15.28 -1.68 -6.32
CA GLY A 96 -16.26 -1.61 -7.40
C GLY A 96 -15.67 -1.07 -8.71
N LEU A 97 -14.84 -0.03 -8.64
CA LEU A 97 -14.12 0.50 -9.81
C LEU A 97 -13.15 -0.53 -10.40
N ALA A 98 -12.36 -1.23 -9.56
CA ALA A 98 -11.45 -2.26 -10.02
C ALA A 98 -12.17 -3.47 -10.62
N PHE A 99 -13.36 -3.80 -10.10
CA PHE A 99 -14.22 -4.88 -10.61
C PHE A 99 -14.61 -4.65 -12.08
N LEU A 100 -14.84 -3.41 -12.52
CA LEU A 100 -15.20 -3.12 -13.92
C LEU A 100 -14.21 -3.67 -14.94
N PHE A 101 -12.93 -3.77 -14.56
CA PHE A 101 -11.86 -4.20 -15.48
C PHE A 101 -11.24 -5.56 -15.12
N ARG A 102 -11.31 -6.00 -13.86
CA ARG A 102 -10.72 -7.28 -13.42
C ARG A 102 -11.73 -8.33 -12.96
N GLY A 103 -12.98 -7.94 -12.69
CA GLY A 103 -14.04 -8.82 -12.25
C GLY A 103 -13.87 -9.34 -10.82
N LEU A 104 -14.52 -10.47 -10.54
CA LEU A 104 -14.60 -11.08 -9.20
C LEU A 104 -13.26 -11.25 -8.46
N PRO A 105 -12.14 -11.63 -9.10
CA PRO A 105 -10.86 -11.77 -8.38
C PRO A 105 -10.41 -10.50 -7.67
N ALA A 106 -10.60 -9.32 -8.28
CA ALA A 106 -10.26 -8.05 -7.64
C ALA A 106 -11.19 -7.76 -6.47
N PHE A 107 -12.49 -8.01 -6.65
CA PHE A 107 -13.50 -7.75 -5.62
C PHE A 107 -13.32 -8.67 -4.40
N ASN A 108 -13.00 -9.95 -4.62
CA ASN A 108 -12.71 -10.91 -3.55
C ASN A 108 -11.46 -10.52 -2.76
N LEU A 109 -10.37 -10.14 -3.45
CA LEU A 109 -9.16 -9.66 -2.79
C LEU A 109 -9.43 -8.39 -1.98
N ALA A 110 -10.24 -7.47 -2.51
CA ALA A 110 -10.61 -6.26 -1.79
C ALA A 110 -11.39 -6.59 -0.50
N ALA A 111 -12.35 -7.52 -0.55
CA ALA A 111 -13.10 -7.96 0.63
C ALA A 111 -12.17 -8.54 1.71
N GLU A 112 -11.19 -9.38 1.32
CA GLU A 112 -10.18 -9.92 2.23
C GLU A 112 -9.35 -8.79 2.87
N VAL A 113 -8.86 -7.84 2.07
CA VAL A 113 -8.06 -6.71 2.53
C VAL A 113 -8.86 -5.83 3.49
N ILE A 114 -10.11 -5.50 3.15
CA ILE A 114 -10.99 -4.68 3.98
C ILE A 114 -11.25 -5.37 5.32
N HIS A 115 -11.53 -6.68 5.32
CA HIS A 115 -11.74 -7.46 6.54
C HIS A 115 -10.51 -7.43 7.47
N LYS A 116 -9.29 -7.54 6.92
CA LYS A 116 -8.04 -7.45 7.70
C LYS A 116 -7.79 -6.08 8.33
N ILE A 117 -8.37 -5.02 7.76
CA ILE A 117 -8.18 -3.64 8.24
C ILE A 117 -9.30 -3.23 9.21
N PHE A 118 -10.53 -3.64 8.89
CA PHE A 118 -11.74 -3.36 9.65
C PHE A 118 -12.38 -4.69 10.06
N PRO A 119 -11.81 -5.39 11.07
CA PRO A 119 -12.42 -6.61 11.56
C PRO A 119 -13.86 -6.30 12.03
N PRO A 120 -14.84 -7.18 11.77
CA PRO A 120 -16.18 -7.01 12.32
C PRO A 120 -16.06 -6.89 13.84
N GLN A 121 -16.83 -5.98 14.43
CA GLN A 121 -16.96 -5.99 15.89
C GLN A 121 -17.62 -7.32 16.25
N GLU A 122 -17.03 -8.06 17.18
CA GLU A 122 -17.68 -9.23 17.75
C GLU A 122 -19.03 -8.76 18.34
N GLY A 123 -20.12 -9.08 17.64
CA GLY A 123 -21.45 -8.91 18.20
C GLY A 123 -21.63 -9.92 19.34
N PRO A 124 -22.49 -9.63 20.34
CA PRO A 124 -22.83 -10.63 21.33
C PRO A 124 -23.49 -11.80 20.59
N GLY A 125 -22.86 -12.98 20.69
CA GLY A 125 -23.43 -14.24 20.21
C GLY A 125 -24.69 -14.63 20.97
#